data_AF-A0A7W2GGU7-F1
#
_entry.id   AF-A0A7W2GGU7-F1
#
_cell.length_a   1.000
_cell.length_b   1.000
_cell.length_c   1.000
_cell.angle_alpha   90.00
_cell.angle_beta   90.00
_cell.angle_gamma   90.00
#
_symmetry.space_group_name_H-M   'P 1'
#
loop_
_entity.id
_entity.type
_entity.pdbx_description
1 polymer ?
#
loop_
_entity_poly.entity_id
_entity_poly.type
_entity_poly.pdbx_seq_one_letter_code
_entity_poly.pdbx_strand_id
1 'polypeptide(L)'
;MITEVKMGTEEISAPPFFFGLGSCFVSNLDPYLNHLGYEYQFNPLGTSFNPISIAKQLRWIFSNEDLSPSFFYEGIFHQLDAGNAWQNESDKELQTVLENTRSKIIQYLDQPSKELVLVISLGTAHAWFKKGLVVNNCHKLPGQFFERRLLNKEEIVNEWKHTLSELPENIKVIFTVSPVRYTRIGLQEN
;
A
#
# COMPACT_ATOMS: atom_id res chain seq x y z
N MET A 1 -11.35 0.07 -28.38
CA MET A 1 -10.35 0.94 -29.03
C MET A 1 -9.05 0.69 -28.27
N ILE A 2 -8.07 0.03 -28.88
CA ILE A 2 -6.75 -0.13 -28.26
C ILE A 2 -6.01 1.16 -28.57
N THR A 3 -5.74 1.97 -27.55
CA THR A 3 -4.94 3.18 -27.71
C THR A 3 -3.54 2.76 -28.15
N GLU A 4 -3.07 3.26 -29.30
CA GLU A 4 -1.67 3.08 -29.69
C GLU A 4 -0.78 3.74 -28.64
N VAL A 5 0.05 2.93 -28.00
CA VAL A 5 1.07 3.43 -27.07
C VAL A 5 2.20 3.99 -27.91
N LYS A 6 2.42 5.31 -27.84
CA LYS A 6 3.60 5.93 -28.42
C LYS A 6 4.80 5.60 -27.55
N MET A 7 5.90 5.18 -28.17
CA MET A 7 7.19 5.04 -27.49
C MET A 7 7.57 6.38 -26.86
N GLY A 8 7.91 6.36 -25.57
CA GLY A 8 8.45 7.51 -24.88
C GLY A 8 9.82 7.88 -25.43
N THR A 9 10.13 9.18 -25.45
CA THR A 9 11.39 9.74 -25.96
C THR A 9 12.30 10.25 -24.84
N GLU A 10 12.01 9.92 -23.57
CA GLU A 10 12.86 10.33 -22.45
C GLU A 10 14.19 9.56 -22.49
N GLU A 11 15.30 10.29 -22.58
CA GLU A 11 16.63 9.73 -22.31
C GLU A 11 16.78 9.55 -20.80
N ILE A 12 16.92 8.30 -20.38
CA ILE A 12 17.12 7.94 -18.98
C ILE A 12 18.62 8.02 -18.68
N SER A 13 19.05 9.05 -17.94
CA SER A 13 20.45 9.26 -17.58
C SER A 13 21.00 8.23 -16.59
N ALA A 14 20.13 7.69 -15.73
CA ALA A 14 20.40 6.56 -14.83
C ALA A 14 19.12 5.70 -14.71
N PRO A 15 19.22 4.35 -14.71
CA PRO A 15 18.04 3.50 -14.66
C PRO A 15 17.22 3.80 -13.39
N PRO A 16 15.90 4.02 -13.51
CA PRO A 16 15.05 4.20 -12.34
C PRO A 16 15.01 2.93 -11.50
N PHE A 17 14.52 3.07 -10.28
CA PHE A 17 14.13 1.95 -9.43
C PHE A 17 12.68 2.13 -8.98
N PHE A 18 12.04 1.03 -8.58
CA PHE A 18 10.59 0.98 -8.45
C PHE A 18 10.18 0.62 -7.04
N PHE A 19 9.12 1.26 -6.54
CA PHE A 19 8.49 0.83 -5.30
C PHE A 19 6.97 0.75 -5.46
N GLY A 20 6.40 -0.43 -5.19
CA GLY A 20 4.99 -0.72 -5.42
C GLY A 20 4.17 -0.79 -4.14
N LEU A 21 3.02 -0.13 -4.10
CA LEU A 21 2.02 -0.30 -3.04
C LEU A 21 0.63 -0.57 -3.61
N GLY A 22 -0.12 -1.44 -2.95
CA GLY A 22 -1.52 -1.68 -3.24
C GLY A 22 -1.84 -3.15 -3.53
N SER A 23 -2.64 -3.38 -4.57
CA SER A 23 -3.19 -4.70 -4.87
C SER A 23 -2.14 -5.75 -5.27
N CYS A 24 -2.56 -6.99 -5.52
CA CYS A 24 -1.67 -8.01 -6.09
C CYS A 24 -1.14 -7.68 -7.50
N PHE A 25 -1.65 -6.63 -8.15
CA PHE A 25 -1.05 -6.15 -9.40
C PHE A 25 0.42 -5.75 -9.19
N VAL A 26 0.76 -5.10 -8.07
CA VAL A 26 2.15 -4.66 -7.85
C VAL A 26 3.10 -5.86 -7.72
N SER A 27 2.69 -6.95 -7.09
CA SER A 27 3.52 -8.17 -7.05
C SER A 27 3.68 -8.83 -8.42
N ASN A 28 2.70 -8.68 -9.32
CA ASN A 28 2.80 -9.23 -10.67
C ASN A 28 3.76 -8.45 -11.58
N LEU A 29 4.19 -7.25 -11.19
CA LEU A 29 5.20 -6.49 -11.94
C LEU A 29 6.62 -7.03 -11.73
N ASP A 30 6.87 -7.71 -10.61
CA ASP A 30 8.18 -8.19 -10.20
C ASP A 30 8.93 -9.00 -11.27
N PRO A 31 8.36 -10.06 -11.88
CA PRO A 31 9.08 -10.82 -12.90
C PRO A 31 9.45 -9.98 -14.13
N TYR A 32 8.66 -8.95 -14.46
CA TYR A 32 8.92 -8.09 -15.61
C TYR A 32 10.01 -7.05 -15.32
N LEU A 33 9.92 -6.37 -14.18
CA LEU A 33 10.91 -5.38 -13.76
C LEU A 33 12.28 -6.04 -13.51
N ASN A 34 12.29 -7.20 -12.85
CA ASN A 34 13.52 -7.97 -12.65
C ASN A 34 14.11 -8.46 -13.97
N HIS A 35 13.29 -8.92 -14.93
CA HIS A 35 13.78 -9.32 -16.25
C HIS A 35 14.42 -8.16 -17.01
N LEU A 36 13.92 -6.95 -16.84
CA LEU A 36 14.48 -5.72 -17.40
C LEU A 36 15.70 -5.18 -16.62
N GLY A 37 16.06 -5.81 -15.49
CA GLY A 37 17.19 -5.41 -14.65
C GLY A 37 16.90 -4.23 -13.73
N TYR A 38 15.64 -3.88 -13.50
CA TYR A 38 15.25 -2.83 -12.57
C TYR A 38 15.13 -3.37 -11.14
N GLU A 39 15.64 -2.60 -10.18
CA GLU A 39 15.40 -2.86 -8.77
C GLU A 39 13.95 -2.59 -8.41
N TYR A 40 13.32 -3.52 -7.68
CA TYR A 40 11.93 -3.41 -7.29
C TYR A 40 11.68 -3.96 -5.89
N GLN A 41 10.99 -3.19 -5.06
CA GLN A 41 10.36 -3.68 -3.83
C GLN A 41 8.88 -3.29 -3.82
N PHE A 42 8.06 -4.06 -3.12
CA PHE A 42 6.62 -3.80 -3.08
C PHE A 42 5.95 -4.34 -1.83
N ASN A 43 4.80 -3.74 -1.48
CA ASN A 43 3.88 -4.19 -0.43
C ASN A 43 4.58 -4.71 0.84
N PRO A 44 5.44 -3.91 1.50
CA PRO A 44 6.15 -4.36 2.68
C PRO A 44 5.18 -4.78 3.80
N LEU A 45 4.06 -4.09 3.93
CA LEU A 45 3.01 -4.38 4.90
C LEU A 45 1.96 -5.37 4.36
N GLY A 46 2.24 -6.03 3.23
CA GLY A 46 1.29 -6.90 2.54
C GLY A 46 0.34 -6.15 1.60
N THR A 47 -0.53 -6.90 0.94
CA THR A 47 -1.47 -6.36 -0.05
C THR A 47 -2.52 -5.44 0.57
N SER A 48 -2.79 -4.33 -0.11
CA SER A 48 -3.72 -3.28 0.33
C SER A 48 -4.61 -2.87 -0.83
N PHE A 49 -5.90 -2.64 -0.60
CA PHE A 49 -6.84 -2.36 -1.70
C PHE A 49 -7.52 -0.99 -1.60
N ASN A 50 -7.84 -0.55 -0.39
CA ASN A 50 -8.56 0.69 -0.20
C ASN A 50 -7.59 1.90 -0.24
N PRO A 51 -7.98 3.01 -0.88
CA PRO A 51 -7.08 4.15 -1.08
C PRO A 51 -6.51 4.77 0.20
N ILE A 52 -7.27 4.75 1.31
CA ILE A 52 -6.87 5.41 2.55
C ILE A 52 -5.77 4.60 3.27
N SER A 53 -5.92 3.27 3.35
CA SER A 53 -4.87 2.42 3.91
C SER A 53 -3.58 2.48 3.11
N ILE A 54 -3.67 2.51 1.77
CA ILE A 54 -2.48 2.63 0.92
C ILE A 54 -1.77 3.97 1.17
N ALA A 55 -2.54 5.07 1.24
CA ALA A 55 -2.03 6.39 1.55
C ALA A 55 -1.33 6.45 2.92
N LYS A 56 -1.95 5.84 3.94
CA LYS A 56 -1.36 5.74 5.28
C LYS A 56 -0.06 4.94 5.31
N GLN A 57 0.00 3.80 4.63
CA GLN A 57 1.25 3.01 4.52
C GLN A 57 2.36 3.81 3.83
N LEU A 58 2.00 4.64 2.84
CA LEU A 58 2.96 5.50 2.16
C LEU A 58 3.49 6.61 3.08
N ARG A 59 2.62 7.27 3.87
CA ARG A 59 3.05 8.26 4.87
C ARG A 59 3.84 7.63 6.02
N TRP A 60 3.52 6.40 6.40
CA TRP A 60 4.35 5.65 7.33
C TRP A 60 5.77 5.46 6.79
N ILE A 61 5.96 5.29 5.50
CA ILE A 61 7.29 5.19 4.91
C ILE A 61 7.99 6.55 4.83
N PHE A 62 7.35 7.55 4.21
CA PHE A 62 8.00 8.82 3.83
C PHE A 62 7.88 9.95 4.86
N SER A 63 6.84 9.97 5.68
CA SER A 63 6.46 11.13 6.51
C SER A 63 6.62 10.91 8.02
N ASN A 64 7.10 9.73 8.43
CA ASN A 64 7.20 9.37 9.85
C ASN A 64 5.88 9.38 10.62
N GLU A 65 4.77 9.15 9.92
CA GLU A 65 3.47 8.89 10.53
C GLU A 65 3.42 7.47 11.09
N ASP A 66 2.98 7.32 12.33
CA ASP A 66 2.85 6.00 12.94
C ASP A 66 1.62 5.24 12.40
N LEU A 67 1.75 3.92 12.35
CA LEU A 67 0.58 3.05 12.21
C LEU A 67 -0.29 3.14 13.47
N SER A 68 -1.54 2.70 13.37
CA SER A 68 -2.42 2.58 14.53
C SER A 68 -1.80 1.64 15.55
N PRO A 69 -2.13 1.82 16.85
CA PRO A 69 -1.79 0.85 17.87
C PRO A 69 -2.28 -0.55 17.49
N SER A 70 -1.49 -1.56 17.83
CA SER A 70 -1.87 -2.95 17.62
C SER A 70 -3.15 -3.28 18.39
N PHE A 71 -3.97 -4.15 17.82
CA PHE A 71 -5.20 -4.62 18.46
C PHE A 71 -4.95 -5.98 19.11
N PHE A 72 -5.10 -6.06 20.43
CA PHE A 72 -5.01 -7.32 21.16
C PHE A 72 -6.35 -8.07 21.16
N TYR A 73 -6.33 -9.32 20.72
CA TYR A 73 -7.48 -10.22 20.73
C TYR A 73 -7.01 -11.67 20.89
N GLU A 74 -7.62 -12.40 21.83
CA GLU A 74 -7.32 -13.84 22.07
C GLU A 74 -5.83 -14.19 22.21
N GLY A 75 -5.04 -13.35 22.88
CA GLY A 75 -3.61 -13.59 23.10
C GLY A 75 -2.70 -13.09 21.98
N ILE A 76 -3.25 -12.51 20.91
CA ILE A 76 -2.50 -12.07 19.74
C ILE A 76 -2.67 -10.56 19.53
N PHE A 77 -1.58 -9.86 19.26
CA PHE A 77 -1.57 -8.48 18.80
C PHE A 77 -1.60 -8.44 17.27
N HIS A 78 -2.51 -7.64 16.71
CA HIS A 78 -2.72 -7.51 15.26
C HIS A 78 -2.45 -6.07 14.80
N GLN A 79 -1.59 -5.88 13.80
CA GLN A 79 -1.42 -4.58 13.14
C GLN A 79 -2.41 -4.47 11.96
N LEU A 80 -3.58 -3.87 12.21
CA LEU A 80 -4.69 -3.83 11.26
C LEU A 80 -4.47 -2.87 10.07
N ASP A 81 -3.47 -1.99 10.16
CA ASP A 81 -3.03 -1.19 9.01
C ASP A 81 -2.17 -2.00 8.02
N ALA A 82 -1.83 -3.25 8.34
CA ALA A 82 -1.05 -4.15 7.52
C ALA A 82 -1.88 -5.39 7.14
N GLY A 83 -1.27 -6.34 6.41
CA GLY A 83 -1.88 -7.60 6.02
C GLY A 83 -1.87 -8.64 7.15
N ASN A 84 -2.62 -9.73 6.98
CA ASN A 84 -2.83 -10.77 8.00
C ASN A 84 -1.55 -11.41 8.58
N ALA A 85 -0.40 -11.28 7.90
CA ALA A 85 0.89 -11.78 8.41
C ALA A 85 1.44 -10.94 9.58
N TRP A 86 0.91 -9.73 9.79
CA TRP A 86 1.38 -8.76 10.77
C TRP A 86 0.68 -8.93 12.11
N GLN A 87 1.03 -10.01 12.79
CA GLN A 87 0.50 -10.37 14.10
C GLN A 87 1.54 -11.15 14.93
N ASN A 88 1.51 -10.99 16.25
CA ASN A 88 2.42 -11.67 17.16
C ASN A 88 1.79 -11.78 18.56
N GLU A 89 2.16 -12.77 19.37
CA GLU A 89 1.72 -12.90 20.78
C GLU A 89 2.35 -11.80 21.69
N SER A 90 3.45 -11.22 21.25
CA SER A 90 4.18 -10.13 21.89
C SER A 90 4.09 -8.86 21.05
N ASP A 91 3.45 -7.82 21.61
CA ASP A 91 3.38 -6.50 20.96
C ASP A 91 4.77 -5.94 20.69
N LYS A 92 5.70 -6.11 21.65
CA LYS A 92 7.08 -5.64 21.50
C LYS A 92 7.76 -6.27 20.28
N GLU A 93 7.58 -7.57 20.06
CA GLU A 93 8.14 -8.24 18.90
C GLU A 93 7.47 -7.78 17.60
N LEU A 94 6.15 -7.58 17.60
CA LEU A 94 5.43 -7.02 16.45
C LEU A 94 5.98 -5.64 16.07
N GLN A 95 6.14 -4.73 17.03
CA GLN A 95 6.71 -3.41 16.79
C GLN A 95 8.15 -3.51 16.29
N THR A 96 8.97 -4.38 16.89
CA THR A 96 10.36 -4.59 16.44
C THR A 96 10.44 -5.04 14.98
N VAL A 97 9.55 -5.95 14.55
CA VAL A 97 9.52 -6.41 13.15
C VAL A 97 9.03 -5.31 12.20
N LEU A 98 8.05 -4.50 12.62
CA LEU A 98 7.57 -3.33 11.87
C LEU A 98 8.69 -2.30 11.66
N GLU A 99 9.40 -1.93 12.73
CA GLU A 99 10.52 -0.98 12.70
C GLU A 99 11.67 -1.48 11.83
N ASN A 100 12.04 -2.76 11.96
CA ASN A 100 13.08 -3.36 11.13
C ASN A 100 12.69 -3.37 9.65
N THR A 101 11.42 -3.64 9.35
CA THR A 101 10.89 -3.63 7.98
C THR A 101 10.91 -2.22 7.41
N ARG A 102 10.49 -1.24 8.21
CA ARG A 102 10.55 0.18 7.85
C ARG A 102 11.98 0.61 7.52
N SER A 103 12.92 0.25 8.38
CA SER A 103 14.34 0.59 8.23
C SER A 103 14.93 0.03 6.93
N LYS A 104 14.57 -1.20 6.56
CA LYS A 104 14.99 -1.82 5.29
C LYS A 104 14.43 -1.09 4.06
N ILE A 105 13.17 -0.64 4.13
CA ILE A 105 12.55 0.14 3.05
C ILE A 105 13.23 1.49 2.93
N ILE A 106 13.45 2.19 4.04
CA ILE A 106 14.15 3.49 4.03
C ILE A 106 15.55 3.32 3.43
N GLN A 107 16.28 2.29 3.82
CA GLN A 107 17.59 1.97 3.22
C GLN A 107 17.50 1.67 1.71
N TYR A 108 16.45 0.97 1.27
CA TYR A 108 16.22 0.71 -0.15
C TYR A 108 15.88 1.99 -0.94
N LEU A 109 15.16 2.93 -0.32
CA LEU A 109 14.75 4.20 -0.93
C LEU A 109 15.86 5.24 -0.98
N ASP A 110 16.92 5.09 -0.17
CA ASP A 110 18.06 6.00 -0.13
C ASP A 110 19.00 5.82 -1.34
N GLN A 111 18.51 6.24 -2.51
CA GLN A 111 19.22 6.16 -3.79
C GLN A 111 19.22 7.53 -4.50
N PRO A 112 19.93 8.55 -3.97
CA PRO A 112 19.82 9.94 -4.43
C PRO A 112 20.25 10.18 -5.88
N SER A 113 20.98 9.24 -6.50
CA SER A 113 21.41 9.30 -7.90
C SER A 113 20.45 8.64 -8.89
N LYS A 114 19.36 8.02 -8.42
CA LYS A 114 18.37 7.35 -9.25
C LYS A 114 16.99 7.96 -9.06
N GLU A 115 16.19 7.92 -10.12
CA GLU A 115 14.79 8.32 -10.07
C GLU A 115 13.95 7.19 -9.45
N LEU A 116 13.17 7.51 -8.43
CA LEU A 116 12.18 6.59 -7.86
C LEU A 116 10.88 6.67 -8.64
N VAL A 117 10.39 5.51 -9.11
CA VAL A 117 9.06 5.35 -9.69
C VAL A 117 8.17 4.62 -8.69
N LEU A 118 7.25 5.35 -8.06
CA LEU A 118 6.20 4.80 -7.21
C LEU A 118 5.05 4.26 -8.04
N VAL A 119 4.71 2.98 -7.86
CA VAL A 119 3.55 2.35 -8.49
C VAL A 119 2.47 2.13 -7.44
N ILE A 120 1.37 2.85 -7.57
CA ILE A 120 0.22 2.77 -6.66
C ILE A 120 -0.93 2.04 -7.37
N SER A 121 -1.27 0.84 -6.92
CA SER A 121 -2.40 0.06 -7.45
C SER A 121 -3.60 0.06 -6.50
N LEU A 122 -4.58 0.91 -6.78
CA LEU A 122 -5.83 0.97 -6.02
C LEU A 122 -6.75 -0.21 -6.41
N GLY A 123 -7.55 -0.69 -5.46
CA GLY A 123 -8.41 -1.86 -5.66
C GLY A 123 -9.91 -1.58 -5.56
N THR A 124 -10.33 -0.89 -4.50
CA THR A 124 -11.75 -0.75 -4.15
C THR A 124 -11.98 0.46 -3.25
N ALA A 125 -13.13 1.11 -3.38
CA ALA A 125 -13.55 2.16 -2.45
C ALA A 125 -14.25 1.58 -1.20
N HIS A 126 -14.56 0.28 -1.14
CA HIS A 126 -15.07 -0.32 0.08
C HIS A 126 -13.94 -0.44 1.12
N ALA A 127 -14.14 0.17 2.27
CA ALA A 127 -13.21 0.12 3.39
C ALA A 127 -13.90 -0.40 4.65
N TRP A 128 -13.09 -1.00 5.51
CA TRP A 128 -13.51 -1.47 6.82
C TRP A 128 -12.98 -0.53 7.88
N PHE A 129 -13.77 -0.33 8.93
CA PHE A 129 -13.50 0.62 10.00
C PHE A 129 -13.58 -0.07 11.34
N LYS A 130 -12.63 0.21 12.23
CA LYS A 130 -12.67 -0.20 13.62
C LYS A 130 -12.66 1.05 14.49
N LYS A 131 -13.76 1.28 15.22
CA LYS A 131 -13.94 2.49 16.06
C LYS A 131 -13.69 3.81 15.29
N GLY A 132 -14.20 3.90 14.06
CA GLY A 132 -14.06 5.09 13.20
C GLY A 132 -12.74 5.21 12.44
N LEU A 133 -11.77 4.33 12.67
CA LEU A 133 -10.49 4.33 11.94
C LEU A 133 -10.50 3.28 10.82
N VAL A 134 -10.04 3.66 9.62
CA VAL A 134 -9.87 2.72 8.51
C VAL A 134 -8.85 1.64 8.90
N VAL A 135 -9.12 0.40 8.52
CA VAL A 135 -8.15 -0.71 8.59
C VAL A 135 -7.84 -1.24 7.20
N ASN A 136 -6.60 -1.69 7.00
CA ASN A 136 -6.20 -2.34 5.75
C ASN A 136 -6.77 -3.76 5.66
N ASN A 137 -6.69 -4.51 6.76
CA ASN A 137 -7.11 -5.89 6.83
C ASN A 137 -7.79 -6.18 8.17
N CYS A 138 -8.85 -6.99 8.16
CA CYS A 138 -9.57 -7.36 9.38
C CYS A 138 -8.95 -8.57 10.12
N HIS A 139 -7.87 -9.17 9.59
CA HIS A 139 -7.12 -10.29 10.18
C HIS A 139 -8.00 -11.51 10.52
N LYS A 140 -9.09 -11.70 9.77
CA LYS A 140 -10.13 -12.73 10.02
C LYS A 140 -10.76 -12.65 11.43
N LEU A 141 -10.63 -11.52 12.11
CA LEU A 141 -11.23 -11.27 13.41
C LEU A 141 -12.77 -11.22 13.31
N PRO A 142 -13.49 -11.37 14.43
CA PRO A 142 -14.94 -11.26 14.47
C PRO A 142 -15.46 -9.99 13.77
N GLY A 143 -16.37 -10.17 12.81
CA GLY A 143 -16.91 -9.09 11.99
C GLY A 143 -17.59 -7.96 12.79
N GLN A 144 -18.07 -8.26 14.01
CA GLN A 144 -18.67 -7.26 14.91
C GLN A 144 -17.71 -6.14 15.33
N PHE A 145 -16.40 -6.32 15.18
CA PHE A 145 -15.43 -5.26 15.43
C PHE A 145 -15.34 -4.23 14.30
N PHE A 146 -15.92 -4.53 13.14
CA PHE A 146 -15.72 -3.75 11.94
C PHE A 146 -17.02 -3.30 11.30
N GLU A 147 -16.99 -2.08 10.78
CA GLU A 147 -18.04 -1.52 9.96
C GLU A 147 -17.53 -1.38 8.52
N ARG A 148 -18.31 -1.87 7.54
CA ARG A 148 -17.99 -1.67 6.12
C ARG A 148 -18.72 -0.45 5.60
N ARG A 149 -17.99 0.49 5.01
CA ARG A 149 -18.60 1.60 4.26
C ARG A 149 -17.91 1.80 2.92
N LEU A 150 -18.63 2.46 2.02
CA LEU A 150 -18.05 2.98 0.79
C LEU A 150 -17.40 4.33 1.10
N LEU A 151 -16.12 4.47 0.75
CA LEU A 151 -15.42 5.75 0.81
C LEU A 151 -16.01 6.69 -0.24
N ASN A 152 -16.28 7.94 0.15
CA ASN A 152 -16.70 8.94 -0.80
C ASN A 152 -15.48 9.51 -1.56
N LYS A 153 -15.74 10.14 -2.71
CA LYS A 153 -14.69 10.67 -3.58
C LYS A 153 -13.85 11.74 -2.90
N GLU A 154 -14.48 12.63 -2.13
CA GLU A 154 -13.80 13.76 -1.48
C GLU A 154 -12.84 13.28 -0.40
N GLU A 155 -13.21 12.26 0.37
CA GLU A 155 -12.33 11.58 1.33
C GLU A 155 -11.08 11.05 0.64
N ILE A 156 -11.24 10.32 -0.47
CA ILE A 156 -10.12 9.75 -1.23
C ILE A 156 -9.22 10.87 -1.79
N VAL A 157 -9.81 11.89 -2.40
CA VAL A 157 -9.04 12.98 -3.03
C VAL A 157 -8.29 13.80 -1.98
N ASN A 158 -8.92 14.11 -0.84
CA ASN A 158 -8.27 14.89 0.21
C ASN A 158 -7.12 14.11 0.85
N GLU A 159 -7.32 12.82 1.11
CA GLU A 159 -6.28 11.94 1.63
C GLU A 159 -5.06 11.90 0.69
N TRP A 160 -5.28 11.68 -0.60
CA TRP A 160 -4.19 11.58 -1.55
C TRP A 160 -3.52 12.92 -1.84
N LYS A 161 -4.26 14.05 -1.82
CA LYS A 161 -3.63 15.38 -1.88
C LYS A 161 -2.67 15.60 -0.72
N HIS A 162 -3.10 15.23 0.49
CA HIS A 162 -2.25 15.32 1.67
C HIS A 162 -1.03 14.41 1.55
N THR A 163 -1.22 13.11 1.26
CA THR A 163 -0.10 12.18 1.11
C THR A 163 0.90 12.60 0.03
N LEU A 164 0.43 13.04 -1.14
CA LEU A 164 1.31 13.48 -2.22
C LEU A 164 2.11 14.73 -1.84
N SER A 165 1.56 15.61 -0.99
CA SER A 165 2.27 16.80 -0.51
C SER A 165 3.42 16.50 0.44
N GLU A 166 3.49 15.28 0.99
CA GLU A 166 4.55 14.84 1.90
C GLU A 166 5.62 13.98 1.19
N LEU A 167 5.41 13.66 -0.09
CA LEU A 167 6.41 12.92 -0.86
C LEU A 167 7.59 13.83 -1.24
N PRO A 168 8.81 13.28 -1.32
CA PRO A 168 9.95 13.98 -1.92
C PRO A 168 9.66 14.49 -3.35
N GLU A 169 10.22 15.64 -3.71
CA GLU A 169 9.92 16.36 -4.98
C GLU A 169 10.32 15.59 -6.25
N ASN A 170 11.30 14.68 -6.17
CA ASN A 170 11.88 13.96 -7.32
C ASN A 170 11.36 12.51 -7.46
N ILE A 171 10.07 12.31 -7.28
CA ILE A 171 9.42 11.00 -7.38
C ILE A 171 8.40 11.01 -8.52
N LYS A 172 8.50 10.05 -9.44
CA LYS A 172 7.44 9.77 -10.41
C LYS A 172 6.39 8.86 -9.78
N VAL A 173 5.12 9.24 -9.83
CA VAL A 173 4.01 8.44 -9.30
C VAL A 173 3.12 7.94 -10.42
N ILE A 174 2.92 6.62 -10.50
CA ILE A 174 2.02 5.96 -11.43
C ILE A 174 0.84 5.39 -10.64
N PHE A 175 -0.35 5.91 -10.92
CA PHE A 175 -1.59 5.32 -10.42
C PHE A 175 -2.16 4.31 -11.40
N THR A 176 -2.61 3.18 -10.87
CA THR A 176 -3.38 2.18 -11.60
C THR A 176 -4.54 1.69 -10.73
N VAL A 177 -5.58 1.17 -11.37
CA VAL A 177 -6.73 0.58 -10.69
C VAL A 177 -6.83 -0.88 -11.11
N SER A 178 -6.68 -1.77 -10.14
CA SER A 178 -6.88 -3.20 -10.31
C SER A 178 -8.30 -3.58 -9.90
N PRO A 179 -9.04 -4.36 -10.71
CA PRO A 179 -10.35 -4.82 -10.29
C PRO A 179 -10.22 -5.78 -9.09
N VAL A 180 -10.89 -5.46 -7.99
CA VAL A 180 -11.05 -6.40 -6.87
C VAL A 180 -12.23 -7.32 -7.18
N ARG A 181 -11.98 -8.63 -7.24
CA ARG A 181 -13.07 -9.61 -7.39
C ARG A 181 -13.63 -9.95 -6.01
N TYR A 182 -14.77 -9.40 -5.64
CA TYR A 182 -15.55 -9.87 -4.49
C TYR A 182 -16.31 -11.14 -4.86
N THR A 183 -15.60 -12.26 -5.01
CA THR A 183 -16.22 -13.56 -5.35
C THR A 183 -17.16 -14.06 -4.26
N ARG A 184 -17.05 -13.52 -3.04
CA ARG A 184 -17.86 -13.91 -1.87
C ARG A 184 -19.18 -13.14 -1.72
N ILE A 185 -19.37 -12.06 -2.49
CA ILE A 185 -20.48 -11.09 -2.31
C ILE A 185 -21.45 -11.14 -3.50
N GLY A 186 -21.20 -12.03 -4.48
CA GLY A 186 -22.01 -12.15 -5.70
C GLY A 186 -21.61 -11.13 -6.76
N LEU A 187 -21.80 -11.49 -8.04
CA LEU A 187 -21.44 -10.65 -9.19
C LEU A 187 -22.28 -9.37 -9.29
N GLN A 188 -23.48 -9.33 -8.69
CA GLN A 188 -24.35 -8.15 -8.69
C GLN A 188 -23.90 -7.03 -7.75
N GLU A 189 -23.10 -7.35 -6.73
CA GLU A 189 -22.58 -6.38 -5.75
C GLU A 189 -21.11 -5.96 -6.02
N ASN A 190 -20.53 -6.40 -7.15
CA ASN A 190 -19.23 -5.94 -7.65
C ASN A 190 -19.41 -4.77 -8.61
#